data_AF-A0AAU5WQG4-F1
#
_entry.id   AF-A0AAU5WQG4-F1
#
_cell.length_a   1.000
_cell.length_b   1.000
_cell.length_c   1.000
_cell.angle_alpha   90.00
_cell.angle_beta   90.00
_cell.angle_gamma   90.00
#
_symmetry.space_group_name_H-M   'P 1'
#
loop_
_entity.id
_entity.type
_entity.pdbx_description
1 polymer ?
#
loop_
_entity_poly.entity_id
_entity_poly.type
_entity_poly.pdbx_seq_one_letter_code
_entity_poly.pdbx_strand_id
1 'polypeptide(L)'
;MRVRCAAVAVLAGVVVAGAGCSGSGVGDSPGIELDRTTSASGTKPIGDVELPAGTLRELWRADVPRVPSPDPARTEFVAGQVVVVSNRGLDVLDANTGEPRWHYYEKARLVADYAVTAGAMVVTTVAADQRGEADLADDQSMRTTGLDALSGRTLWNNDGLQPVTNGQKKGYEPLASAKAGVALFVGRDAKKPGLVAVDARTGKGRWAWATGSVRYCTFQPHDTDGSLLLVAASCGGEESLYALDPSSGAVRWKKSTGGGRWAALTRNGVTLVNRLGKNMMSTLVTANGKEIWKLADEDLVATEFAVAQGRTVLAVSRDASGMGQRLEFVNVRTGMVDKHVNAREHAGLVTAGGHVYGVRKWPGERDGDASPRHMPDALDVIDPAKGKVTTVRLPFTASGHQFNPGLKPTLIHGDRLLRAEQVGDGLRLSLYGPGE
;
A
#
# COMPACT_ATOMS: atom_id res chain seq x y z
N MET A 1 -19.87 -43.63 -67.95
CA MET A 1 -18.57 -42.90 -67.91
C MET A 1 -18.84 -41.51 -67.39
N ARG A 2 -18.42 -41.18 -66.16
CA ARG A 2 -18.16 -39.79 -65.74
C ARG A 2 -17.44 -39.78 -64.38
N VAL A 3 -16.20 -39.35 -64.49
CA VAL A 3 -15.19 -39.15 -63.46
C VAL A 3 -15.31 -37.70 -62.95
N ARG A 4 -14.83 -37.50 -61.72
CA ARG A 4 -14.74 -36.27 -60.92
C ARG A 4 -14.28 -35.03 -61.70
N CYS A 5 -14.79 -33.86 -61.29
CA CYS A 5 -14.09 -32.57 -61.41
C CYS A 5 -13.97 -31.92 -60.03
N ALA A 6 -12.74 -31.55 -59.67
CA ALA A 6 -12.43 -30.66 -58.57
C ALA A 6 -12.54 -29.20 -59.04
N ALA A 7 -12.82 -28.27 -58.13
CA ALA A 7 -12.64 -26.84 -58.38
C ALA A 7 -11.89 -26.19 -57.20
N VAL A 8 -10.92 -25.37 -57.58
CA VAL A 8 -9.87 -24.70 -56.81
C VAL A 8 -10.41 -23.44 -56.13
N ALA A 9 -9.82 -23.08 -54.99
CA ALA A 9 -10.09 -21.86 -54.23
C ALA A 9 -9.51 -20.60 -54.91
N VAL A 10 -10.21 -19.46 -54.76
CA VAL A 10 -9.59 -18.12 -54.71
C VAL A 10 -10.37 -17.27 -53.70
N LEU A 11 -9.64 -16.69 -52.73
CA LEU A 11 -10.09 -15.68 -51.78
C LEU A 11 -10.34 -14.33 -52.46
N ALA A 12 -11.40 -13.62 -52.07
CA ALA A 12 -11.44 -12.16 -52.10
C ALA A 12 -12.30 -11.65 -50.93
N GLY A 13 -11.70 -10.81 -50.08
CA GLY A 13 -12.36 -10.19 -48.94
C GLY A 13 -13.36 -9.13 -49.35
N VAL A 14 -14.41 -8.96 -48.54
CA VAL A 14 -15.38 -7.88 -48.67
C VAL A 14 -15.43 -7.11 -47.36
N VAL A 15 -15.00 -5.85 -47.42
CA VAL A 15 -15.29 -4.83 -46.41
C VAL A 15 -16.73 -4.38 -46.65
N VAL A 16 -17.60 -4.53 -45.64
CA VAL A 16 -18.94 -3.93 -45.66
C VAL A 16 -18.96 -2.81 -44.64
N ALA A 17 -18.98 -1.58 -45.14
CA ALA A 17 -19.43 -0.41 -44.40
C ALA A 17 -20.97 -0.41 -44.40
N GLY A 18 -21.58 -0.30 -43.22
CA GLY A 18 -23.02 -0.12 -43.05
C GLY A 18 -23.29 1.06 -42.12
N ALA A 19 -23.92 2.11 -42.66
CA ALA A 19 -24.44 3.25 -41.94
C ALA A 19 -25.62 2.85 -41.03
N GLY A 20 -25.83 3.63 -39.96
CA GLY A 20 -26.65 3.26 -38.82
C GLY A 20 -28.18 3.31 -38.98
N CYS A 21 -28.84 2.76 -37.96
CA CYS A 21 -30.16 3.17 -37.51
C CYS A 21 -30.13 3.40 -35.99
N SER A 22 -30.76 4.48 -35.58
CA SER A 22 -30.91 5.03 -34.25
C SER A 22 -31.72 4.13 -33.31
N GLY A 23 -31.15 3.81 -32.14
CA GLY A 23 -31.87 3.36 -30.96
C GLY A 23 -31.76 4.42 -29.87
N SER A 24 -32.86 5.14 -29.63
CA SER A 24 -33.00 6.12 -28.56
C SER A 24 -33.39 5.44 -27.25
N GLY A 25 -32.65 5.71 -26.17
CA GLY A 25 -33.19 5.68 -24.80
C GLY A 25 -32.65 4.62 -23.85
N VAL A 26 -31.41 4.76 -23.39
CA VAL A 26 -31.05 4.68 -21.97
C VAL A 26 -30.02 5.78 -21.75
N GLY A 27 -30.25 6.68 -20.78
CA GLY A 27 -29.45 7.88 -20.61
C GLY A 27 -27.98 7.58 -20.39
N ASP A 28 -27.13 8.06 -21.30
CA ASP A 28 -25.72 8.30 -20.99
C ASP A 28 -25.70 9.33 -19.85
N SER A 29 -25.38 8.86 -18.63
CA SER A 29 -24.80 9.72 -17.59
C SER A 29 -23.70 10.56 -18.27
N PRO A 30 -23.56 11.87 -18.00
CA PRO A 30 -22.61 12.73 -18.71
C PRO A 30 -21.25 12.03 -18.81
N GLY A 31 -20.88 11.68 -20.04
CA GLY A 31 -19.98 10.57 -20.34
C GLY A 31 -18.61 10.75 -19.71
N ILE A 32 -18.18 9.75 -18.94
CA ILE A 32 -16.84 9.67 -18.38
C ILE A 32 -15.88 9.34 -19.53
N GLU A 33 -14.96 10.25 -19.86
CA GLU A 33 -13.84 9.90 -20.72
C GLU A 33 -12.82 9.09 -19.89
N LEU A 34 -12.81 7.78 -20.11
CA LEU A 34 -11.92 6.81 -19.46
C LEU A 34 -10.85 6.37 -20.46
N ASP A 35 -9.58 6.55 -20.12
CA ASP A 35 -8.45 5.93 -20.83
C ASP A 35 -8.00 4.70 -20.05
N ARG A 36 -8.14 3.53 -20.68
CA ARG A 36 -7.84 2.24 -20.05
C ARG A 36 -7.41 1.20 -21.07
N THR A 37 -6.39 0.44 -20.70
CA THR A 37 -6.06 -0.86 -21.30
C THR A 37 -6.39 -1.98 -20.32
N THR A 38 -6.61 -3.21 -20.80
CA THR A 38 -6.83 -4.39 -19.95
C THR A 38 -6.03 -5.56 -20.47
N SER A 39 -5.53 -6.41 -19.59
CA SER A 39 -4.75 -7.59 -20.00
C SER A 39 -5.54 -8.90 -19.80
N ALA A 40 -5.50 -9.78 -20.80
CA ALA A 40 -6.15 -11.09 -20.76
C ALA A 40 -5.22 -12.23 -20.30
N SER A 41 -3.91 -12.00 -20.23
CA SER A 41 -2.93 -13.02 -19.85
C SER A 41 -2.79 -13.16 -18.33
N GLY A 42 -2.44 -14.37 -17.86
CA GLY A 42 -2.00 -14.58 -16.48
C GLY A 42 -0.61 -13.98 -16.26
N THR A 43 -0.27 -13.75 -14.99
CA THR A 43 1.08 -13.37 -14.54
C THR A 43 1.68 -14.51 -13.74
N LYS A 44 3.02 -14.51 -13.66
CA LYS A 44 3.73 -15.38 -12.72
C LYS A 44 4.03 -14.57 -11.46
N PRO A 45 3.42 -14.90 -10.30
CA PRO A 45 3.78 -14.28 -9.05
C PRO A 45 5.26 -14.52 -8.74
N ILE A 46 5.92 -13.50 -8.20
CA ILE A 46 7.23 -13.65 -7.58
C ILE A 46 7.03 -14.48 -6.30
N GLY A 47 7.83 -15.53 -6.14
CA GLY A 47 7.75 -16.38 -4.94
C GLY A 47 8.29 -15.66 -3.71
N ASP A 48 7.82 -16.04 -2.52
CA ASP A 48 8.40 -15.57 -1.26
C ASP A 48 9.72 -16.32 -0.97
N VAL A 49 10.77 -15.93 -1.68
CA VAL A 49 12.11 -16.52 -1.62
C VAL A 49 13.07 -15.54 -0.97
N GLU A 50 14.14 -16.04 -0.37
CA GLU A 50 15.18 -15.22 0.22
C GLU A 50 15.89 -14.40 -0.86
N LEU A 51 16.03 -13.10 -0.64
CA LEU A 51 16.96 -12.26 -1.40
C LEU A 51 18.38 -12.57 -0.91
N PRO A 52 19.24 -13.19 -1.75
CA PRO A 52 20.51 -13.71 -1.27
C PRO A 52 21.48 -12.59 -0.87
N ALA A 53 22.35 -12.91 0.09
CA ALA A 53 23.46 -12.04 0.47
C ALA A 53 24.55 -12.02 -0.62
N GLY A 54 24.28 -11.32 -1.72
CA GLY A 54 25.16 -11.24 -2.88
C GLY A 54 24.89 -9.99 -3.72
N THR A 55 25.66 -9.81 -4.79
CA THR A 55 25.47 -8.68 -5.70
C THR A 55 24.16 -8.84 -6.47
N LEU A 56 23.23 -7.91 -6.24
CA LEU A 56 22.01 -7.82 -7.02
C LEU A 56 22.30 -7.25 -8.41
N ARG A 57 21.63 -7.77 -9.44
CA ARG A 57 21.69 -7.26 -10.80
C ARG A 57 20.35 -6.64 -11.18
N GLU A 58 20.38 -5.60 -12.01
CA GLU A 58 19.17 -5.03 -12.59
C GLU A 58 18.58 -6.04 -13.58
N LEU A 59 17.36 -6.48 -13.32
CA LEU A 59 16.61 -7.40 -14.17
C LEU A 59 15.89 -6.65 -15.28
N TRP A 60 15.26 -5.54 -14.92
CA TRP A 60 14.59 -4.64 -15.85
C TRP A 60 14.52 -3.22 -15.30
N ARG A 61 14.28 -2.29 -16.22
CA ARG A 61 14.01 -0.88 -15.93
C ARG A 61 12.85 -0.40 -16.79
N ALA A 62 11.94 0.36 -16.20
CA ALA A 62 10.78 0.94 -16.86
C ALA A 62 10.59 2.40 -16.44
N ASP A 63 10.23 3.26 -17.40
CA ASP A 63 9.88 4.65 -17.15
C ASP A 63 8.36 4.82 -17.23
N VAL A 64 7.75 5.33 -16.17
CA VAL A 64 6.33 5.66 -16.07
C VAL A 64 6.18 7.18 -16.18
N PRO A 65 5.72 7.70 -17.33
CA PRO A 65 5.66 9.14 -17.56
C PRO A 65 4.52 9.78 -16.76
N ARG A 66 4.59 11.11 -16.56
CA ARG A 66 3.47 11.92 -16.01
C ARG A 66 3.00 11.49 -14.63
N VAL A 67 3.96 11.21 -13.76
CA VAL A 67 3.79 11.01 -12.33
C VAL A 67 4.30 12.29 -11.64
N PRO A 68 3.44 13.32 -11.50
CA PRO A 68 3.88 14.65 -11.10
C PRO A 68 4.41 14.66 -9.66
N SER A 69 5.58 15.27 -9.47
CA SER A 69 6.06 15.75 -8.18
C SER A 69 5.22 16.97 -7.76
N PRO A 70 4.88 17.16 -6.47
CA PRO A 70 5.40 16.48 -5.28
C PRO A 70 4.61 15.25 -4.82
N ASP A 71 3.58 14.81 -5.56
CA ASP A 71 2.69 13.76 -5.08
C ASP A 71 3.43 12.42 -5.01
N PRO A 72 3.51 11.80 -3.82
CA PRO A 72 4.27 10.58 -3.67
C PRO A 72 3.49 9.45 -4.33
N ALA A 73 3.88 9.07 -5.54
CA ALA A 73 3.38 7.85 -6.15
C ALA A 73 3.61 6.66 -5.24
N ARG A 74 2.61 5.80 -5.10
CA ARG A 74 2.75 4.56 -4.34
C ARG A 74 3.09 3.43 -5.29
N THR A 75 3.95 2.54 -4.84
CA THR A 75 4.29 1.31 -5.57
C THR A 75 3.84 0.11 -4.75
N GLU A 76 3.26 -0.89 -5.40
CA GLU A 76 2.81 -2.11 -4.75
C GLU A 76 3.04 -3.35 -5.62
N PHE A 77 3.36 -4.47 -4.98
CA PHE A 77 3.35 -5.79 -5.63
C PHE A 77 1.98 -6.45 -5.44
N VAL A 78 1.32 -6.75 -6.56
CA VAL A 78 -0.04 -7.30 -6.55
C VAL A 78 -0.14 -8.38 -7.62
N ALA A 79 -0.44 -9.61 -7.23
CA ALA A 79 -0.67 -10.71 -8.18
C ALA A 79 0.40 -10.83 -9.29
N GLY A 80 1.69 -10.69 -8.97
CA GLY A 80 2.78 -10.74 -9.96
C GLY A 80 2.90 -9.48 -10.84
N GLN A 81 2.36 -8.35 -10.39
CA GLN A 81 2.43 -7.06 -11.06
C GLN A 81 3.02 -6.01 -10.13
N VAL A 82 3.62 -4.99 -10.72
CA VAL A 82 3.99 -3.74 -10.04
C VAL A 82 2.96 -2.70 -10.40
N VAL A 83 2.24 -2.19 -9.41
CA VAL A 83 1.26 -1.12 -9.56
C VAL A 83 1.92 0.19 -9.14
N VAL A 84 1.88 1.19 -10.01
CA VAL A 84 2.18 2.58 -9.70
C VAL A 84 0.87 3.33 -9.58
N VAL A 85 0.58 3.87 -8.39
CA VAL A 85 -0.58 4.71 -8.15
C VAL A 85 -0.12 6.15 -8.02
N SER A 86 -0.61 7.02 -8.90
CA SER A 86 -0.41 8.46 -8.87
C SER A 86 -1.74 9.18 -8.71
N ASN A 87 -1.70 10.49 -8.46
CA ASN A 87 -2.89 11.34 -8.46
C ASN A 87 -3.62 11.38 -9.82
N ARG A 88 -2.99 10.91 -10.91
CA ARG A 88 -3.61 10.86 -12.24
C ARG A 88 -4.30 9.53 -12.50
N GLY A 89 -3.84 8.45 -11.89
CA GLY A 89 -4.31 7.13 -12.26
C GLY A 89 -3.38 6.02 -11.80
N LEU A 90 -3.57 4.85 -12.40
CA LEU A 90 -2.81 3.65 -12.12
C LEU A 90 -2.07 3.23 -13.39
N ASP A 91 -0.78 2.96 -13.26
CA ASP A 91 0.03 2.31 -14.29
C ASP A 91 0.50 0.95 -13.76
N VAL A 92 0.21 -0.13 -14.48
CA VAL A 92 0.47 -1.49 -14.00
C VAL A 92 1.38 -2.23 -14.96
N LEU A 93 2.49 -2.72 -14.42
CA LEU A 93 3.56 -3.40 -15.14
C LEU A 93 3.66 -4.86 -14.71
N ASP A 94 4.17 -5.72 -15.58
CA ASP A 94 4.51 -7.09 -15.21
C ASP A 94 5.71 -7.07 -14.25
N ALA A 95 5.61 -7.76 -13.11
CA ALA A 95 6.67 -7.71 -12.12
C ALA A 95 7.96 -8.43 -12.55
N ASN A 96 7.90 -9.33 -13.54
CA ASN A 96 9.05 -10.08 -14.02
C ASN A 96 9.75 -9.39 -15.20
N THR A 97 9.02 -8.67 -16.04
CA THR A 97 9.58 -8.05 -17.26
C THR A 97 9.64 -6.53 -17.24
N GLY A 98 8.84 -5.87 -16.37
CA GLY A 98 8.69 -4.42 -16.39
C GLY A 98 7.88 -3.90 -17.57
N GLU A 99 7.26 -4.76 -18.38
CA GLU A 99 6.42 -4.34 -19.51
C GLU A 99 5.07 -3.82 -19.02
N PRO A 100 4.53 -2.74 -19.64
CA PRO A 100 3.18 -2.26 -19.34
C PRO A 100 2.13 -3.33 -19.61
N ARG A 101 1.20 -3.52 -18.67
CA ARG A 101 0.10 -4.49 -18.79
C ARG A 101 -1.25 -3.82 -18.95
N TRP A 102 -1.55 -2.90 -18.05
CA TRP A 102 -2.78 -2.14 -18.09
C TRP A 102 -2.63 -0.81 -17.34
N HIS A 103 -3.48 0.16 -17.68
CA HIS A 103 -3.54 1.44 -17.00
C HIS A 103 -4.99 1.87 -16.76
N TYR A 104 -5.21 2.75 -15.78
CA TYR A 104 -6.50 3.34 -15.48
C TYR A 104 -6.35 4.85 -15.29
N TYR A 105 -7.04 5.64 -16.10
CA TYR A 105 -7.09 7.10 -16.00
C TYR A 105 -8.50 7.62 -16.28
N GLU A 106 -9.01 8.50 -15.42
CA GLU A 106 -10.27 9.23 -15.65
C GLU A 106 -9.98 10.69 -16.03
N LYS A 107 -10.46 11.14 -17.19
CA LYS A 107 -10.25 12.53 -17.63
C LYS A 107 -10.92 13.52 -16.68
N ALA A 108 -10.19 14.59 -16.36
CA ALA A 108 -10.61 15.65 -15.43
C ALA A 108 -10.96 15.12 -14.03
N ARG A 109 -10.37 14.01 -13.61
CA ARG A 109 -10.48 13.48 -12.26
C ARG A 109 -9.10 13.13 -11.73
N LEU A 110 -8.93 13.24 -10.42
CA LEU A 110 -7.72 12.84 -9.73
C LEU A 110 -8.01 11.63 -8.83
N VAL A 111 -7.04 10.75 -8.68
CA VAL A 111 -7.06 9.68 -7.67
C VAL A 111 -6.88 10.34 -6.31
N ALA A 112 -7.92 10.27 -5.49
CA ALA A 112 -7.89 10.70 -4.10
C ALA A 112 -7.38 9.57 -3.19
N ASP A 113 -7.66 8.31 -3.55
CA ASP A 113 -7.19 7.14 -2.81
C ASP A 113 -7.34 5.84 -3.59
N TYR A 114 -6.78 4.76 -3.06
CA TYR A 114 -6.92 3.41 -3.54
C TYR A 114 -6.80 2.36 -2.42
N ALA A 115 -7.58 1.28 -2.56
CA ALA A 115 -7.38 0.02 -1.85
C ALA A 115 -6.92 -1.04 -2.82
N VAL A 116 -5.92 -1.83 -2.45
CA VAL A 116 -5.53 -3.01 -3.23
C VAL A 116 -6.12 -4.25 -2.59
N THR A 117 -6.16 -5.40 -3.22
CA THR A 117 -6.35 -6.70 -2.59
C THR A 117 -5.66 -7.74 -3.47
N ALA A 118 -5.59 -9.00 -3.04
CA ALA A 118 -5.03 -10.04 -3.89
C ALA A 118 -5.76 -10.21 -5.24
N GLY A 119 -7.03 -9.77 -5.36
CA GLY A 119 -7.83 -9.98 -6.57
C GLY A 119 -8.60 -8.76 -7.08
N ALA A 120 -8.58 -7.64 -6.39
CA ALA A 120 -9.30 -6.42 -6.78
C ALA A 120 -8.58 -5.18 -6.27
N MET A 121 -8.69 -4.08 -7.00
CA MET A 121 -8.30 -2.75 -6.57
C MET A 121 -9.54 -1.87 -6.52
N VAL A 122 -9.67 -1.03 -5.51
CA VAL A 122 -10.77 -0.07 -5.37
C VAL A 122 -10.16 1.32 -5.44
N VAL A 123 -10.50 2.09 -6.46
CA VAL A 123 -9.94 3.43 -6.67
C VAL A 123 -11.00 4.46 -6.36
N THR A 124 -10.67 5.46 -5.55
CA THR A 124 -11.53 6.62 -5.29
C THR A 124 -11.00 7.82 -6.05
N THR A 125 -11.82 8.39 -6.94
CA THR A 125 -11.47 9.57 -7.73
C THR A 125 -12.36 10.74 -7.37
N VAL A 126 -11.88 11.96 -7.58
CA VAL A 126 -12.56 13.24 -7.32
C VAL A 126 -12.49 14.11 -8.58
N ALA A 127 -13.49 14.93 -8.86
CA ALA A 127 -13.43 15.82 -10.02
C ALA A 127 -12.36 16.89 -9.84
N ALA A 128 -11.62 17.18 -10.90
CA ALA A 128 -10.68 18.29 -10.94
C ALA A 128 -11.37 19.58 -11.42
N ASP A 129 -10.96 20.72 -10.88
CA ASP A 129 -11.33 22.04 -11.33
C ASP A 129 -10.62 22.41 -12.64
N GLN A 130 -10.88 23.61 -13.17
CA GLN A 130 -10.26 24.09 -14.41
C GLN A 130 -8.74 24.24 -14.33
N ARG A 131 -8.16 24.29 -13.12
CA ARG A 131 -6.72 24.34 -12.88
C ARG A 131 -6.10 22.96 -12.73
N GLY A 132 -6.90 21.90 -12.75
CA GLY A 132 -6.44 20.53 -12.55
C GLY A 132 -6.24 20.16 -11.08
N GLU A 133 -6.78 20.94 -10.16
CA GLU A 133 -6.76 20.68 -8.71
C GLU A 133 -8.09 20.05 -8.27
N ALA A 134 -8.13 19.32 -7.16
CA ALA A 134 -9.38 18.77 -6.65
C ALA A 134 -9.69 19.26 -5.24
N ASP A 135 -10.95 19.61 -5.00
CA ASP A 135 -11.45 19.83 -3.65
C ASP A 135 -11.79 18.48 -3.00
N LEU A 136 -10.86 17.94 -2.21
CA LEU A 136 -11.05 16.71 -1.45
C LEU A 136 -12.15 16.82 -0.38
N ALA A 137 -12.70 18.01 -0.13
CA ALA A 137 -13.86 18.21 0.72
C ALA A 137 -15.21 18.10 -0.03
N ASP A 138 -15.22 18.08 -1.37
CA ASP A 138 -16.43 17.92 -2.17
C ASP A 138 -16.74 16.45 -2.43
N ASP A 139 -17.56 15.88 -1.56
CA ASP A 139 -17.99 14.50 -1.66
C ASP A 139 -18.96 14.17 -2.78
N GLN A 140 -19.62 15.18 -3.33
CA GLN A 140 -20.57 14.96 -4.41
C GLN A 140 -19.86 14.61 -5.71
N SER A 141 -18.61 15.04 -5.85
CA SER A 141 -17.78 14.77 -7.02
C SER A 141 -17.00 13.45 -6.94
N MET A 142 -16.92 12.85 -5.75
CA MET A 142 -16.17 11.62 -5.50
C MET A 142 -16.87 10.39 -6.10
N ARG A 143 -16.07 9.47 -6.63
CA ARG A 143 -16.49 8.21 -7.24
C ARG A 143 -15.60 7.09 -6.75
N THR A 144 -16.17 5.90 -6.58
CA THR A 144 -15.41 4.70 -6.25
C THR A 144 -15.62 3.63 -7.31
N THR A 145 -14.51 3.09 -7.81
CA THR A 145 -14.47 2.08 -8.88
C THR A 145 -13.73 0.84 -8.41
N GLY A 146 -14.36 -0.32 -8.50
CA GLY A 146 -13.71 -1.62 -8.33
C GLY A 146 -13.14 -2.14 -9.64
N LEU A 147 -11.86 -2.49 -9.63
CA LEU A 147 -11.09 -3.03 -10.73
C LEU A 147 -10.60 -4.42 -10.36
N ASP A 148 -10.56 -5.33 -11.32
CA ASP A 148 -9.89 -6.61 -11.18
C ASP A 148 -8.38 -6.36 -11.16
N ALA A 149 -7.69 -6.79 -10.10
CA ALA A 149 -6.29 -6.46 -9.89
C ALA A 149 -5.39 -7.00 -11.02
N LEU A 150 -5.73 -8.17 -11.57
CA LEU A 150 -4.93 -8.80 -12.63
C LEU A 150 -5.09 -8.10 -13.98
N SER A 151 -6.33 -7.82 -14.35
CA SER A 151 -6.69 -7.42 -15.72
C SER A 151 -7.00 -5.94 -15.90
N GLY A 152 -7.27 -5.19 -14.83
CA GLY A 152 -7.78 -3.81 -14.90
C GLY A 152 -9.26 -3.72 -15.31
N ARG A 153 -9.93 -4.86 -15.52
CA ARG A 153 -11.36 -4.89 -15.88
C ARG A 153 -12.20 -4.33 -14.73
N THR A 154 -13.12 -3.43 -15.04
CA THR A 154 -14.10 -2.94 -14.05
C THR A 154 -14.92 -4.10 -13.53
N LEU A 155 -14.88 -4.31 -12.23
CA LEU A 155 -15.75 -5.25 -11.52
C LEU A 155 -17.07 -4.60 -11.17
N TRP A 156 -17.01 -3.35 -10.73
CA TRP A 156 -18.16 -2.51 -10.44
C TRP A 156 -17.75 -1.05 -10.55
N ASN A 157 -18.67 -0.25 -11.06
CA ASN A 157 -18.60 1.19 -11.03
C ASN A 157 -19.97 1.62 -10.58
N ASN A 158 -20.08 2.01 -9.31
CA ASN A 158 -21.38 2.40 -8.81
C ASN A 158 -21.59 3.86 -9.22
N ASP A 159 -22.49 4.11 -10.17
CA ASP A 159 -23.07 5.44 -10.46
C ASP A 159 -23.86 6.01 -9.24
N GLY A 160 -23.60 5.53 -8.01
CA GLY A 160 -24.52 5.70 -6.87
C GLY A 160 -24.05 5.24 -5.49
N LEU A 161 -22.88 4.61 -5.32
CA LEU A 161 -22.17 4.82 -4.05
C LEU A 161 -21.41 6.11 -4.25
N GLN A 162 -22.10 7.25 -4.04
CA GLN A 162 -21.32 8.41 -3.61
C GLN A 162 -20.52 7.95 -2.39
N PRO A 163 -19.30 8.47 -2.18
CA PRO A 163 -18.59 8.18 -0.94
C PRO A 163 -19.55 8.34 0.23
N VAL A 164 -19.37 7.46 1.20
CA VAL A 164 -20.23 7.46 2.34
C VAL A 164 -19.81 8.67 3.21
N THR A 165 -20.22 9.91 2.88
CA THR A 165 -19.81 11.10 3.64
C THR A 165 -20.92 12.12 3.91
N ASN A 166 -20.89 12.65 5.14
CA ASN A 166 -21.12 14.05 5.45
C ASN A 166 -20.02 14.46 6.46
N GLY A 167 -19.23 15.49 6.12
CA GLY A 167 -18.77 16.44 7.14
C GLY A 167 -17.40 16.25 7.82
N GLN A 168 -16.35 15.81 7.14
CA GLN A 168 -14.96 16.12 7.55
C GLN A 168 -14.14 16.59 6.33
N LYS A 169 -13.44 17.73 6.51
CA LYS A 169 -12.98 18.65 5.45
C LYS A 169 -11.46 18.65 5.19
N LYS A 170 -10.71 17.59 5.50
CA LYS A 170 -9.26 17.46 5.22
C LYS A 170 -8.74 16.08 5.63
N GLY A 171 -7.82 15.49 4.85
CA GLY A 171 -7.08 14.27 5.22
C GLY A 171 -7.72 12.96 4.78
N TYR A 172 -8.18 12.88 3.53
CA TYR A 172 -8.70 11.65 2.94
C TYR A 172 -7.57 10.61 2.80
N GLU A 173 -7.64 9.55 3.62
CA GLU A 173 -7.03 8.25 3.34
C GLU A 173 -8.13 7.17 3.47
N PRO A 174 -8.84 6.77 2.41
CA PRO A 174 -9.63 5.56 2.40
C PRO A 174 -8.92 4.40 3.08
N LEU A 175 -9.67 3.80 4.00
CA LEU A 175 -9.16 2.79 4.89
C LEU A 175 -9.08 1.49 4.07
N ALA A 176 -7.95 1.25 3.42
CA ALA A 176 -7.74 0.06 2.64
C ALA A 176 -6.93 -0.96 3.45
N SER A 177 -7.58 -2.00 3.99
CA SER A 177 -6.83 -3.20 4.36
C SER A 177 -6.84 -4.15 3.20
N ALA A 178 -5.81 -4.01 2.38
CA ALA A 178 -5.81 -4.63 1.09
C ALA A 178 -5.95 -6.15 1.14
N LYS A 179 -5.33 -6.78 2.13
CA LYS A 179 -5.27 -8.24 2.21
C LYS A 179 -6.58 -8.87 2.73
N ALA A 180 -7.50 -8.09 3.30
CA ALA A 180 -8.75 -8.59 3.86
C ALA A 180 -9.90 -8.74 2.84
N GLY A 181 -9.73 -8.27 1.60
CA GLY A 181 -10.77 -8.31 0.58
C GLY A 181 -11.90 -7.29 0.79
N VAL A 182 -11.67 -6.28 1.63
CA VAL A 182 -12.60 -5.19 1.93
C VAL A 182 -11.96 -3.82 1.70
N ALA A 183 -12.74 -2.87 1.21
CA ALA A 183 -12.39 -1.45 1.24
C ALA A 183 -13.27 -0.77 2.29
N LEU A 184 -12.68 0.04 3.15
CA LEU A 184 -13.35 0.67 4.29
C LEU A 184 -13.44 2.19 4.07
N PHE A 185 -14.65 2.71 4.28
CA PHE A 185 -15.02 4.11 4.10
C PHE A 185 -15.55 4.68 5.41
N VAL A 186 -15.54 6.00 5.56
CA VAL A 186 -16.26 6.66 6.66
C VAL A 186 -17.77 6.61 6.40
N GLY A 187 -18.61 6.77 7.42
CA GLY A 187 -20.08 6.80 7.37
C GLY A 187 -20.67 8.16 6.95
N ARG A 188 -21.87 8.18 6.30
CA ARG A 188 -22.58 9.40 5.85
C ARG A 188 -23.25 10.16 6.98
N ASP A 189 -23.48 9.49 8.12
CA ASP A 189 -24.23 10.09 9.21
C ASP A 189 -23.28 10.93 10.08
N ALA A 190 -23.25 12.24 9.85
CA ALA A 190 -22.48 13.17 10.67
C ALA A 190 -22.93 13.19 12.14
N LYS A 191 -24.13 12.69 12.48
CA LYS A 191 -24.59 12.56 13.87
C LYS A 191 -24.19 11.22 14.50
N LYS A 192 -23.81 10.24 13.68
CA LYS A 192 -23.33 8.90 14.07
C LYS A 192 -22.12 8.52 13.21
N PRO A 193 -20.99 9.24 13.37
CA PRO A 193 -19.79 8.96 12.60
C PRO A 193 -19.37 7.51 12.80
N GLY A 194 -18.94 6.89 11.72
CA GLY A 194 -18.69 5.47 11.67
C GLY A 194 -17.92 5.07 10.44
N LEU A 195 -17.88 3.78 10.20
CA LEU A 195 -17.13 3.14 9.14
C LEU A 195 -18.05 2.18 8.39
N VAL A 196 -17.87 2.06 7.08
CA VAL A 196 -18.58 1.12 6.21
C VAL A 196 -17.57 0.33 5.43
N ALA A 197 -17.60 -0.99 5.56
CA ALA A 197 -16.81 -1.87 4.71
C ALA A 197 -17.64 -2.33 3.52
N VAL A 198 -17.02 -2.29 2.35
CA VAL A 198 -17.55 -2.88 1.12
C VAL A 198 -16.66 -4.01 0.68
N ASP A 199 -17.28 -4.99 0.02
CA ASP A 199 -16.58 -6.05 -0.66
C ASP A 199 -15.82 -5.47 -1.87
N ALA A 200 -14.50 -5.64 -1.89
CA ALA A 200 -13.66 -5.03 -2.94
C ALA A 200 -13.98 -5.55 -4.35
N ARG A 201 -14.56 -6.75 -4.48
CA ARG A 201 -14.86 -7.36 -5.79
C ARG A 201 -16.27 -7.04 -6.29
N THR A 202 -17.21 -6.72 -5.42
CA THR A 202 -18.62 -6.54 -5.79
C THR A 202 -19.17 -5.16 -5.46
N GLY A 203 -18.47 -4.37 -4.66
CA GLY A 203 -18.90 -3.03 -4.21
C GLY A 203 -20.07 -3.06 -3.23
N LYS A 204 -20.53 -4.26 -2.82
CA LYS A 204 -21.63 -4.42 -1.87
C LYS A 204 -21.16 -4.17 -0.45
N GLY A 205 -21.96 -3.47 0.35
CA GLY A 205 -21.70 -3.30 1.78
C GLY A 205 -21.63 -4.65 2.49
N ARG A 206 -20.58 -4.86 3.28
CA ARG A 206 -20.42 -6.05 4.14
C ARG A 206 -20.91 -5.78 5.55
N TRP A 207 -20.50 -4.66 6.11
CA TRP A 207 -20.88 -4.25 7.46
C TRP A 207 -20.71 -2.75 7.63
N ALA A 208 -21.36 -2.21 8.67
CA ALA A 208 -21.18 -0.86 9.14
C ALA A 208 -20.86 -0.89 10.64
N TRP A 209 -20.00 0.00 11.07
CA TRP A 209 -19.58 0.18 12.45
C TRP A 209 -19.74 1.65 12.82
N ALA A 210 -20.16 1.95 14.05
CA ALA A 210 -20.33 3.33 14.49
C ALA A 210 -19.69 3.52 15.87
N THR A 211 -19.18 4.72 16.14
CA THR A 211 -18.58 5.07 17.43
C THR A 211 -19.62 5.28 18.55
N GLY A 212 -20.91 5.12 18.24
CA GLY A 212 -22.02 5.28 19.16
C GLY A 212 -22.63 6.69 19.07
N SER A 213 -22.83 7.35 20.23
CA SER A 213 -23.51 8.64 20.35
C SER A 213 -22.61 9.87 20.23
N VAL A 214 -21.34 9.70 19.82
CA VAL A 214 -20.40 10.83 19.72
C VAL A 214 -20.67 11.62 18.43
N ARG A 215 -20.82 12.94 18.55
CA ARG A 215 -21.24 13.81 17.45
C ARG A 215 -20.16 14.05 16.39
N TYR A 216 -18.88 14.00 16.76
CA TYR A 216 -17.77 14.29 15.85
C TYR A 216 -16.62 13.33 16.10
N CYS A 217 -16.24 12.59 15.06
CA CYS A 217 -15.07 11.73 15.07
C CYS A 217 -14.30 11.86 13.76
N THR A 218 -12.98 11.76 13.84
CA THR A 218 -12.11 11.47 12.70
C THR A 218 -11.58 10.04 12.83
N PHE A 219 -11.24 9.44 11.69
CA PHE A 219 -10.73 8.07 11.62
C PHE A 219 -9.41 8.08 10.87
N GLN A 220 -8.41 7.37 11.39
CA GLN A 220 -7.10 7.23 10.77
C GLN A 220 -6.76 5.73 10.64
N PRO A 221 -6.48 5.23 9.42
CA PRO A 221 -6.06 3.85 9.23
C PRO A 221 -4.65 3.63 9.77
N HIS A 222 -4.36 2.37 10.06
CA HIS A 222 -3.02 1.91 10.34
C HIS A 222 -2.68 0.70 9.47
N ASP A 223 -1.39 0.59 9.10
CA ASP A 223 -0.88 -0.44 8.20
C ASP A 223 -1.12 -1.85 8.79
N THR A 224 -1.55 -2.80 7.96
CA THR A 224 -1.96 -4.13 8.39
C THR A 224 -1.69 -5.18 7.33
N ASP A 225 -1.49 -6.42 7.78
CA ASP A 225 -1.36 -7.60 6.93
C ASP A 225 -2.71 -8.21 6.50
N GLY A 226 -3.83 -7.59 6.89
CA GLY A 226 -5.18 -8.06 6.60
C GLY A 226 -5.78 -8.99 7.66
N SER A 227 -5.03 -9.39 8.68
CA SER A 227 -5.58 -10.18 9.80
C SER A 227 -6.52 -9.36 10.68
N LEU A 228 -6.31 -8.04 10.73
CA LEU A 228 -7.12 -7.06 11.46
C LEU A 228 -7.29 -5.80 10.60
N LEU A 229 -8.36 -5.03 10.85
CA LEU A 229 -8.42 -3.62 10.48
C LEU A 229 -8.05 -2.79 11.70
N LEU A 230 -7.06 -1.92 11.56
CA LEU A 230 -6.64 -1.02 12.63
C LEU A 230 -7.06 0.41 12.30
N VAL A 231 -7.83 1.01 13.20
CA VAL A 231 -8.33 2.38 13.02
C VAL A 231 -8.22 3.13 14.35
N ALA A 232 -7.48 4.24 14.36
CA ALA A 232 -7.61 5.22 15.43
C ALA A 232 -8.83 6.10 15.15
N ALA A 233 -9.72 6.18 16.12
CA ALA A 233 -10.84 7.12 16.11
C ALA A 233 -10.59 8.22 17.14
N SER A 234 -10.52 9.46 16.68
CA SER A 234 -10.43 10.64 17.55
C SER A 234 -11.80 11.29 17.65
N CYS A 235 -12.40 11.20 18.83
CA CYS A 235 -13.80 11.48 19.09
C CYS A 235 -13.89 12.42 20.31
N GLY A 236 -14.36 13.65 20.12
CA GLY A 236 -14.51 14.61 21.23
C GLY A 236 -13.19 14.95 21.96
N GLY A 237 -12.04 14.87 21.28
CA GLY A 237 -10.72 15.14 21.86
C GLY A 237 -10.00 13.91 22.44
N GLU A 238 -10.68 12.77 22.51
CA GLU A 238 -10.11 11.50 22.97
C GLU A 238 -9.85 10.55 21.81
N GLU A 239 -8.74 9.84 21.86
CA GLU A 239 -8.39 8.86 20.83
C GLU A 239 -8.46 7.42 21.33
N SER A 240 -9.07 6.56 20.52
CA SER A 240 -9.09 5.11 20.74
C SER A 240 -8.66 4.36 19.50
N LEU A 241 -7.74 3.42 19.66
CA LEU A 241 -7.35 2.47 18.63
C LEU A 241 -8.26 1.25 18.69
N TYR A 242 -8.91 0.97 17.58
CA TYR A 242 -9.78 -0.19 17.39
C TYR A 242 -9.10 -1.19 16.48
N ALA A 243 -9.13 -2.46 16.88
CA ALA A 243 -8.90 -3.57 15.98
C ALA A 243 -10.22 -4.24 15.65
N LEU A 244 -10.59 -4.22 14.38
CA LEU A 244 -11.82 -4.80 13.88
C LEU A 244 -11.52 -6.08 13.13
N ASP A 245 -12.41 -7.04 13.27
CA ASP A 245 -12.48 -8.19 12.40
C ASP A 245 -12.84 -7.74 10.96
N PRO A 246 -12.00 -8.03 9.95
CA PRO A 246 -12.27 -7.54 8.61
C PRO A 246 -13.54 -8.10 7.96
N SER A 247 -13.98 -9.30 8.36
CA SER A 247 -15.15 -9.97 7.77
C SER A 247 -16.47 -9.44 8.32
N SER A 248 -16.50 -9.00 9.58
CA SER A 248 -17.73 -8.68 10.32
C SER A 248 -17.77 -7.27 10.91
N GLY A 249 -16.64 -6.57 10.98
CA GLY A 249 -16.53 -5.28 11.66
C GLY A 249 -16.56 -5.38 13.20
N ALA A 250 -16.58 -6.60 13.76
CA ALA A 250 -16.60 -6.80 15.19
C ALA A 250 -15.30 -6.32 15.84
N VAL A 251 -15.41 -5.57 16.95
CA VAL A 251 -14.24 -5.11 17.71
C VAL A 251 -13.58 -6.33 18.37
N ARG A 252 -12.37 -6.69 17.92
CA ARG A 252 -11.54 -7.73 18.53
C ARG A 252 -10.91 -7.23 19.81
N TRP A 253 -10.42 -6.00 19.78
CA TRP A 253 -9.90 -5.29 20.95
C TRP A 253 -9.90 -3.78 20.72
N LYS A 254 -9.82 -3.03 21.83
CA LYS A 254 -9.78 -1.56 21.87
C LYS A 254 -8.72 -1.11 22.87
N LYS A 255 -7.98 -0.06 22.54
CA LYS A 255 -7.09 0.67 23.47
C LYS A 255 -7.42 2.16 23.45
N SER A 256 -7.46 2.81 24.61
CA SER A 256 -7.74 4.25 24.74
C SER A 256 -6.50 4.96 25.27
N THR A 257 -6.11 6.10 24.66
CA THR A 257 -4.87 6.79 25.03
C THR A 257 -4.99 7.69 26.27
N GLY A 258 -6.22 8.13 26.61
CA GLY A 258 -6.46 9.21 27.57
C GLY A 258 -5.77 10.51 27.13
N GLY A 259 -6.07 10.99 25.92
CA GLY A 259 -5.51 12.23 25.35
C GLY A 259 -4.16 12.13 24.60
N GLY A 260 -3.62 10.92 24.37
CA GLY A 260 -2.44 10.70 23.51
C GLY A 260 -2.81 10.34 22.06
N ARG A 261 -1.80 10.13 21.19
CA ARG A 261 -2.00 9.59 19.83
C ARG A 261 -1.52 8.15 19.71
N TRP A 262 -2.20 7.34 18.92
CA TRP A 262 -1.86 5.96 18.59
C TRP A 262 -1.22 5.90 17.21
N ALA A 263 -0.11 5.18 17.13
CA ALA A 263 0.38 4.59 15.90
C ALA A 263 0.39 3.07 16.07
N ALA A 264 -0.01 2.34 15.03
CA ALA A 264 0.05 0.89 15.05
C ALA A 264 0.42 0.35 13.69
N LEU A 265 0.97 -0.86 13.67
CA LEU A 265 1.09 -1.63 12.45
C LEU A 265 1.00 -3.13 12.74
N THR A 266 0.42 -3.91 11.82
CA THR A 266 0.27 -5.38 11.97
C THR A 266 1.09 -6.13 10.93
N ARG A 267 1.80 -7.17 11.37
CA ARG A 267 2.61 -8.08 10.55
C ARG A 267 2.49 -9.50 11.11
N ASN A 268 2.15 -10.45 10.24
CA ASN A 268 1.91 -11.86 10.56
C ASN A 268 1.09 -12.08 11.84
N GLY A 269 -0.02 -11.34 11.99
CA GLY A 269 -0.97 -11.46 13.11
C GLY A 269 -0.50 -10.89 14.44
N VAL A 270 0.66 -10.22 14.48
CA VAL A 270 1.16 -9.46 15.62
C VAL A 270 1.02 -7.98 15.31
N THR A 271 0.59 -7.19 16.29
CA THR A 271 0.45 -5.74 16.15
C THR A 271 1.44 -5.03 17.08
N LEU A 272 2.28 -4.16 16.50
CA LEU A 272 3.00 -3.15 17.26
C LEU A 272 2.06 -1.97 17.52
N VAL A 273 1.91 -1.59 18.78
CA VAL A 273 1.10 -0.45 19.22
C VAL A 273 2.00 0.54 19.95
N ASN A 274 2.02 1.77 19.45
CA ASN A 274 2.76 2.90 19.98
C ASN A 274 1.80 3.95 20.52
N ARG A 275 1.91 4.27 21.82
CA ARG A 275 1.34 5.49 22.40
C ARG A 275 2.36 6.60 22.22
N LEU A 276 2.01 7.63 21.47
CA LEU A 276 2.84 8.80 21.21
C LEU A 276 2.42 9.97 22.12
N GLY A 277 3.38 10.81 22.50
CA GLY A 277 3.17 11.95 23.40
C GLY A 277 3.76 11.70 24.79
N LYS A 278 3.12 12.21 25.85
CA LYS A 278 3.57 11.99 27.23
C LYS A 278 3.46 10.52 27.61
N ASN A 279 4.49 9.96 28.24
CA ASN A 279 4.62 8.54 28.58
C ASN A 279 4.49 7.67 27.31
N MET A 280 5.47 7.83 26.42
CA MET A 280 5.56 7.02 25.22
C MET A 280 5.67 5.55 25.60
N MET A 281 5.04 4.69 24.80
CA MET A 281 5.04 3.26 25.08
C MET A 281 4.90 2.49 23.78
N SER A 282 5.78 1.50 23.59
CA SER A 282 5.69 0.52 22.52
C SER A 282 5.33 -0.84 23.10
N THR A 283 4.31 -1.49 22.53
CA THR A 283 3.88 -2.84 22.94
C THR A 283 3.62 -3.71 21.72
N LEU A 284 3.94 -4.99 21.82
CA LEU A 284 3.47 -5.99 20.88
C LEU A 284 2.25 -6.68 21.47
N VAL A 285 1.19 -6.76 20.68
CA VAL A 285 -0.03 -7.47 21.03
C VAL A 285 -0.38 -8.51 19.97
N THR A 286 -1.02 -9.60 20.39
CA THR A 286 -1.54 -10.60 19.46
C THR A 286 -2.84 -10.11 18.80
N ALA A 287 -3.34 -10.86 17.82
CA ALA A 287 -4.61 -10.56 17.15
C ALA A 287 -5.83 -10.39 18.09
N ASN A 288 -5.80 -10.97 19.30
CA ASN A 288 -6.87 -10.80 20.30
C ASN A 288 -6.60 -9.68 21.31
N GLY A 289 -5.53 -8.91 21.13
CA GLY A 289 -5.18 -7.76 21.96
C GLY A 289 -4.37 -8.10 23.21
N LYS A 290 -4.06 -9.38 23.46
CA LYS A 290 -3.15 -9.79 24.54
C LYS A 290 -1.75 -9.24 24.29
N GLU A 291 -1.23 -8.51 25.26
CA GLU A 291 0.16 -8.05 25.28
C GLU A 291 1.12 -9.24 25.43
N ILE A 292 2.14 -9.27 24.57
CA ILE A 292 3.23 -10.25 24.62
C ILE A 292 4.56 -9.58 24.97
N TRP A 293 4.74 -8.30 24.66
CA TRP A 293 5.96 -7.58 24.97
C TRP A 293 5.67 -6.10 25.15
N LYS A 294 6.45 -5.45 26.01
CA LYS A 294 6.43 -4.01 26.24
C LYS A 294 7.86 -3.51 26.33
N LEU A 295 8.14 -2.40 25.65
CA LEU A 295 9.42 -1.72 25.74
C LEU A 295 9.61 -1.19 27.17
N ALA A 296 10.71 -1.59 27.80
CA ALA A 296 10.97 -1.27 29.21
C ALA A 296 11.43 0.19 29.41
N ASP A 297 12.05 0.79 28.39
CA ASP A 297 12.62 2.12 28.45
C ASP A 297 11.62 3.14 27.89
N GLU A 298 11.17 4.07 28.72
CA GLU A 298 10.15 5.08 28.39
C GLU A 298 10.68 6.21 27.49
N ASP A 299 12.01 6.33 27.38
CA ASP A 299 12.68 7.27 26.48
C ASP A 299 12.90 6.68 25.08
N LEU A 300 12.51 5.42 24.85
CA LEU A 300 12.64 4.75 23.57
C LEU A 300 11.28 4.52 22.91
N VAL A 301 11.32 4.34 21.59
CA VAL A 301 10.16 3.95 20.78
C VAL A 301 10.57 2.93 19.73
N ALA A 302 9.74 1.91 19.53
CA ALA A 302 9.85 1.03 18.38
C ALA A 302 9.23 1.71 17.15
N THR A 303 10.05 2.01 16.15
CA THR A 303 9.64 2.77 14.95
C THR A 303 9.15 1.86 13.83
N GLU A 304 9.73 0.68 13.69
CA GLU A 304 9.40 -0.32 12.66
C GLU A 304 9.50 -1.73 13.23
N PHE A 305 8.78 -2.68 12.64
CA PHE A 305 8.99 -4.09 12.93
C PHE A 305 8.65 -5.03 11.78
N ALA A 306 9.31 -6.18 11.80
CA ALA A 306 9.06 -7.30 10.91
C ALA A 306 8.90 -8.59 11.72
N VAL A 307 8.19 -9.58 11.17
CA VAL A 307 7.98 -10.88 11.83
C VAL A 307 8.39 -12.02 10.90
N ALA A 308 9.41 -12.77 11.30
CA ALA A 308 9.85 -13.95 10.57
C ALA A 308 10.45 -14.99 11.53
N GLN A 309 10.35 -16.27 11.16
CA GLN A 309 10.87 -17.40 11.95
C GLN A 309 10.43 -17.40 13.44
N GLY A 310 9.17 -17.02 13.68
CA GLY A 310 8.59 -16.96 15.03
C GLY A 310 9.12 -15.83 15.91
N ARG A 311 9.79 -14.84 15.33
CA ARG A 311 10.37 -13.69 16.04
C ARG A 311 9.96 -12.37 15.41
N THR A 312 9.83 -11.36 16.25
CA THR A 312 9.80 -9.98 15.78
C THR A 312 11.22 -9.41 15.74
N VAL A 313 11.52 -8.61 14.74
CA VAL A 313 12.68 -7.71 14.72
C VAL A 313 12.14 -6.30 14.83
N LEU A 314 12.44 -5.63 15.94
CA LEU A 314 11.99 -4.27 16.25
C LEU A 314 13.13 -3.30 16.05
N ALA A 315 12.93 -2.25 15.26
CA ALA A 315 13.83 -1.11 15.22
C ALA A 315 13.49 -0.15 16.37
N VAL A 316 14.35 -0.09 17.38
CA VAL A 316 14.14 0.72 18.60
C VAL A 316 15.13 1.88 18.62
N SER A 317 14.63 3.09 18.85
CA SER A 317 15.42 4.33 18.88
C SER A 317 14.93 5.29 19.96
N ARG A 318 15.75 6.28 20.32
CA ARG A 318 15.41 7.30 21.35
C ARG A 318 14.28 8.24 20.94
N ASP A 319 14.10 8.40 19.65
CA ASP A 319 13.05 9.24 19.10
C ASP A 319 12.62 8.68 17.74
N ALA A 320 11.60 9.32 17.16
CA ALA A 320 11.10 8.98 15.84
C ALA A 320 12.10 9.28 14.71
N SER A 321 13.20 10.01 14.97
CA SER A 321 14.23 10.27 13.96
C SER A 321 15.05 9.02 13.63
N GLY A 322 15.14 8.09 14.59
CA GLY A 322 15.84 6.82 14.46
C GLY A 322 17.23 6.79 15.09
N MET A 323 17.75 7.90 15.64
CA MET A 323 19.14 7.97 16.09
C MET A 323 19.50 6.96 17.18
N GLY A 324 20.68 6.34 17.04
CA GLY A 324 21.19 5.33 17.97
C GLY A 324 20.38 4.03 17.94
N GLN A 325 19.89 3.64 16.75
CA GLN A 325 19.01 2.50 16.59
C GLN A 325 19.65 1.20 17.10
N ARG A 326 18.84 0.39 17.77
CA ARG A 326 19.13 -1.04 17.98
C ARG A 326 18.00 -1.89 17.42
N LEU A 327 18.34 -3.11 17.04
CA LEU A 327 17.37 -4.15 16.75
C LEU A 327 17.12 -4.97 18.00
N GLU A 328 15.85 -5.16 18.34
CA GLU A 328 15.42 -6.08 19.38
C GLU A 328 14.71 -7.30 18.77
N PHE A 329 15.14 -8.48 19.20
CA PHE A 329 14.62 -9.76 18.72
C PHE A 329 13.71 -10.35 19.80
N VAL A 330 12.40 -10.39 19.55
CA VAL A 330 11.42 -10.87 20.54
C VAL A 330 10.77 -12.15 20.03
N ASN A 331 10.74 -13.17 20.87
CA ASN A 331 10.01 -14.40 20.58
C ASN A 331 8.50 -14.15 20.61
N VAL A 332 7.81 -14.39 19.50
CA VAL A 332 6.37 -14.08 19.37
C VAL A 332 5.50 -14.89 20.35
N ARG A 333 5.94 -16.09 20.71
CA ARG A 333 5.19 -16.99 21.59
C ARG A 333 5.37 -16.64 23.06
N THR A 334 6.59 -16.33 23.49
CA THR A 334 6.91 -16.12 24.90
C THR A 334 6.95 -14.66 25.31
N GLY A 335 7.12 -13.74 24.35
CA GLY A 335 7.36 -12.33 24.65
C GLY A 335 8.76 -12.02 25.14
N MET A 336 9.62 -13.04 25.25
CA MET A 336 10.98 -12.87 25.75
C MET A 336 11.86 -12.24 24.68
N VAL A 337 12.67 -11.29 25.11
CA VAL A 337 13.75 -10.74 24.31
C VAL A 337 14.86 -11.78 24.23
N ASP A 338 15.17 -12.24 23.02
CA ASP A 338 16.29 -13.16 22.77
C ASP A 338 17.62 -12.42 22.81
N LYS A 339 17.68 -11.23 22.18
CA LYS A 339 18.91 -10.43 22.04
C LYS A 339 18.60 -9.00 21.59
N HIS A 340 19.52 -8.09 21.87
CA HIS A 340 19.62 -6.77 21.21
C HIS A 340 20.92 -6.65 20.42
N VAL A 341 20.87 -5.96 19.28
CA VAL A 341 22.05 -5.70 18.44
C VAL A 341 22.03 -4.24 18.00
N ASN A 342 23.13 -3.51 18.21
CA ASN A 342 23.27 -2.16 17.65
C ASN A 342 23.19 -2.24 16.13
N ALA A 343 22.43 -1.34 15.52
CA ALA A 343 22.22 -1.34 14.09
C ALA A 343 22.24 0.07 13.52
N ARG A 344 22.39 0.15 12.20
CA ARG A 344 22.21 1.40 11.47
C ARG A 344 20.73 1.75 11.43
N GLU A 345 20.42 3.02 11.19
CA GLU A 345 19.04 3.47 11.07
C GLU A 345 18.40 2.88 9.81
N HIS A 346 17.32 2.13 9.99
CA HIS A 346 16.49 1.64 8.90
C HIS A 346 15.33 2.60 8.61
N ALA A 347 15.04 2.78 7.32
CA ALA A 347 13.84 3.45 6.82
C ALA A 347 12.62 2.49 6.78
N GLY A 348 12.86 1.19 6.87
CA GLY A 348 11.82 0.16 6.93
C GLY A 348 12.41 -1.23 7.12
N LEU A 349 11.63 -2.12 7.73
CA LEU A 349 11.94 -3.55 7.86
C LEU A 349 10.93 -4.35 7.05
N VAL A 350 11.42 -5.23 6.16
CA VAL A 350 10.60 -6.03 5.25
C VAL A 350 10.99 -7.49 5.33
N THR A 351 10.03 -8.40 5.11
CA THR A 351 10.25 -9.85 5.18
C THR A 351 10.27 -10.47 3.80
N ALA A 352 11.21 -11.37 3.54
CA ALA A 352 11.19 -12.24 2.36
C ALA A 352 11.93 -13.56 2.65
N GLY A 353 11.39 -14.69 2.20
CA GLY A 353 12.02 -16.01 2.36
C GLY A 353 12.37 -16.35 3.81
N GLY A 354 11.55 -15.91 4.77
CA GLY A 354 11.80 -16.10 6.19
C GLY A 354 12.93 -15.24 6.78
N HIS A 355 13.53 -14.31 6.05
CA HIS A 355 14.49 -13.35 6.57
C HIS A 355 13.85 -11.97 6.74
N VAL A 356 14.54 -11.08 7.48
CA VAL A 356 14.19 -9.66 7.57
C VAL A 356 15.26 -8.86 6.86
N TYR A 357 14.84 -7.85 6.10
CA TYR A 357 15.73 -6.94 5.39
C TYR A 357 15.48 -5.53 5.89
N GLY A 358 16.56 -4.85 6.27
CA GLY A 358 16.56 -3.47 6.68
C GLY A 358 17.07 -2.58 5.57
N VAL A 359 16.20 -1.75 5.00
CA VAL A 359 16.60 -0.70 4.06
C VAL A 359 17.18 0.46 4.88
N ARG A 360 18.46 0.77 4.72
CA ARG A 360 19.09 1.86 5.49
C ARG A 360 18.50 3.22 5.13
N LYS A 361 18.52 4.15 6.08
CA LYS A 361 18.03 5.51 5.86
C LYS A 361 19.08 6.40 5.19
N TRP A 362 20.35 6.17 5.51
CA TRP A 362 21.48 6.99 5.05
C TRP A 362 22.74 6.13 4.83
N PRO A 363 23.68 6.55 3.96
CA PRO A 363 25.00 5.95 3.84
C PRO A 363 25.92 6.50 4.92
N GLY A 364 26.61 5.61 5.64
CA GLY A 364 27.62 5.98 6.64
C GLY A 364 27.08 6.38 8.03
N GLU A 365 27.96 6.88 8.89
CA GLU A 365 27.61 7.51 10.18
C GLU A 365 27.13 8.94 9.93
N ARG A 366 26.10 9.36 10.66
CA ARG A 366 25.59 10.73 10.59
C ARG A 366 26.57 11.67 11.28
N ASP A 367 27.38 12.38 10.50
CA ASP A 367 28.24 13.46 11.00
C ASP A 367 27.43 14.76 11.18
N GLY A 368 26.73 14.88 12.32
CA GLY A 368 26.06 16.11 12.75
C GLY A 368 24.70 16.42 12.08
N ASP A 369 24.39 17.71 11.96
CA ASP A 369 23.08 18.22 11.53
C ASP A 369 22.87 18.26 10.01
N ALA A 370 23.88 17.93 9.21
CA ALA A 370 23.73 17.88 7.77
C ALA A 370 22.98 16.61 7.35
N SER A 371 21.84 16.75 6.65
CA SER A 371 21.20 15.65 5.94
C SER A 371 22.22 15.03 4.97
N PRO A 372 22.50 13.72 5.05
CA PRO A 372 23.52 13.12 4.21
C PRO A 372 23.12 13.23 2.73
N ARG A 373 24.08 13.63 1.89
CA ARG A 373 23.86 13.96 0.47
C ARG A 373 23.71 12.74 -0.44
N HIS A 374 23.90 11.55 0.12
CA HIS A 374 23.79 10.28 -0.56
C HIS A 374 22.77 9.42 0.22
N MET A 375 22.16 8.46 -0.46
CA MET A 375 21.10 7.56 0.02
C MET A 375 21.68 6.16 0.33
N PRO A 376 20.93 5.25 0.98
CA PRO A 376 21.45 3.94 1.33
C PRO A 376 22.16 3.26 0.16
N ASP A 377 23.43 2.96 0.40
CA ASP A 377 24.31 2.17 -0.45
C ASP A 377 24.29 0.69 -0.04
N ALA A 378 23.47 0.33 0.95
CA ALA A 378 23.45 -0.99 1.53
C ALA A 378 22.08 -1.39 2.10
N LEU A 379 21.86 -2.71 2.10
CA LEU A 379 20.74 -3.44 2.65
C LEU A 379 21.25 -4.36 3.76
N ASP A 380 20.62 -4.33 4.93
CA ASP A 380 20.98 -5.24 6.02
C ASP A 380 20.10 -6.49 5.96
N VAL A 381 20.72 -7.65 5.75
CA VAL A 381 20.08 -8.98 5.83
C VAL A 381 20.15 -9.46 7.28
N ILE A 382 18.99 -9.62 7.89
CA ILE A 382 18.81 -9.90 9.31
C ILE A 382 18.24 -11.32 9.44
N ASP A 383 19.00 -12.21 10.07
CA ASP A 383 18.54 -13.54 10.51
C ASP A 383 17.88 -13.37 11.89
N PRO A 384 16.55 -13.45 11.99
CA PRO A 384 15.85 -13.20 13.24
C PRO A 384 16.18 -14.26 14.30
N ALA A 385 16.37 -15.51 13.88
CA ALA A 385 16.61 -16.62 14.81
C ALA A 385 17.99 -16.55 15.45
N LYS A 386 19.00 -16.07 14.71
CA LYS A 386 20.38 -15.94 15.22
C LYS A 386 20.70 -14.54 15.76
N GLY A 387 19.85 -13.55 15.51
CA GLY A 387 20.16 -12.14 15.78
C GLY A 387 21.42 -11.69 15.06
N LYS A 388 21.62 -12.16 13.82
CA LYS A 388 22.78 -11.86 12.98
C LYS A 388 22.36 -10.85 11.91
N VAL A 389 23.14 -9.78 11.77
CA VAL A 389 22.97 -8.76 10.75
C VAL A 389 24.14 -8.84 9.78
N THR A 390 23.85 -8.93 8.48
CA THR A 390 24.85 -8.98 7.40
C THR A 390 24.54 -7.88 6.40
N THR A 391 25.48 -6.97 6.16
CA THR A 391 25.28 -5.86 5.22
C THR A 391 25.64 -6.29 3.80
N VAL A 392 24.72 -6.08 2.87
CA VAL A 392 24.89 -6.28 1.42
C VAL A 392 24.92 -4.92 0.77
N ARG A 393 25.89 -4.66 -0.12
CA ARG A 393 25.91 -3.41 -0.89
C ARG A 393 24.83 -3.44 -1.98
N LEU A 394 24.10 -2.34 -2.12
CA LEU A 394 23.16 -2.15 -3.21
C LEU A 394 23.91 -1.81 -4.50
N PRO A 395 23.42 -2.22 -5.67
CA PRO A 395 24.07 -1.96 -6.96
C PRO A 395 23.92 -0.52 -7.45
N PHE A 396 23.42 0.38 -6.60
CA PHE A 396 23.17 1.79 -6.91
C PHE A 396 23.52 2.67 -5.70
N THR A 397 23.86 3.91 -6.00
CA THR A 397 23.96 5.00 -5.01
C THR A 397 22.97 6.09 -5.42
N ALA A 398 21.96 6.36 -4.58
CA ALA A 398 21.07 7.50 -4.84
C ALA A 398 21.70 8.79 -4.28
N SER A 399 21.48 9.90 -4.98
CA SER A 399 21.84 11.24 -4.51
C SER A 399 20.62 11.87 -3.79
N GLY A 400 20.87 12.73 -2.80
CA GLY A 400 19.82 13.28 -1.93
C GLY A 400 18.71 14.06 -2.65
N HIS A 401 18.95 14.58 -3.86
CA HIS A 401 17.93 15.29 -4.66
C HIS A 401 16.97 14.37 -5.41
N GLN A 402 17.29 13.08 -5.57
CA GLN A 402 16.44 12.08 -6.22
C GLN A 402 15.44 11.43 -5.25
N PHE A 403 15.48 11.83 -3.98
CA PHE A 403 14.72 11.22 -2.90
C PHE A 403 13.55 12.11 -2.49
N ASN A 404 12.34 11.61 -2.69
CA ASN A 404 11.16 12.15 -2.05
C ASN A 404 10.86 11.26 -0.82
N PRO A 405 10.98 11.77 0.43
CA PRO A 405 10.69 10.99 1.64
C PRO A 405 9.25 10.47 1.73
N GLY A 406 8.32 10.97 0.89
CA GLY A 406 6.97 10.43 0.76
C GLY A 406 6.86 9.18 -0.11
N LEU A 407 7.85 8.90 -0.97
CA LEU A 407 7.91 7.66 -1.76
C LEU A 407 8.49 6.55 -0.87
N LYS A 408 7.87 5.36 -0.83
CA LYS A 408 8.58 4.16 -0.37
C LYS A 408 9.60 3.82 -1.47
N PRO A 409 10.87 4.25 -1.35
CA PRO A 409 11.79 4.30 -2.48
C PRO A 409 12.30 2.91 -2.85
N THR A 410 12.02 1.93 -1.99
CA THR A 410 12.51 0.57 -2.10
C THR A 410 11.48 -0.39 -1.52
N LEU A 411 11.08 -1.38 -2.32
CA LEU A 411 10.21 -2.48 -1.90
C LEU A 411 10.94 -3.80 -2.11
N ILE A 412 10.84 -4.69 -1.13
CA ILE A 412 11.31 -6.07 -1.27
C ILE A 412 10.10 -6.98 -1.32
N HIS A 413 10.09 -7.88 -2.29
CA HIS A 413 9.08 -8.90 -2.44
C HIS A 413 9.74 -10.18 -2.93
N GLY A 414 9.81 -11.18 -2.05
CA GLY A 414 10.62 -12.37 -2.32
C GLY A 414 12.09 -12.01 -2.56
N ASP A 415 12.66 -12.58 -3.62
CA ASP A 415 14.03 -12.37 -4.07
C ASP A 415 14.16 -11.18 -5.04
N ARG A 416 13.26 -10.19 -4.91
CA ARG A 416 13.25 -8.97 -5.74
C ARG A 416 13.32 -7.72 -4.89
N LEU A 417 14.08 -6.74 -5.38
CA LEU A 417 14.22 -5.40 -4.83
C LEU A 417 13.79 -4.39 -5.90
N LEU A 418 12.64 -3.74 -5.71
CA LEU A 418 12.17 -2.67 -6.57
C LEU A 418 12.66 -1.33 -6.04
N ARG A 419 13.27 -0.53 -6.91
CA ARG A 419 13.64 0.86 -6.65
C ARG A 419 12.77 1.79 -7.49
N ALA A 420 12.27 2.85 -6.88
CA ALA A 420 11.50 3.90 -7.55
C ALA A 420 12.23 5.25 -7.42
N GLU A 421 12.40 5.96 -8.53
CA GLU A 421 13.12 7.23 -8.61
C GLU A 421 12.31 8.26 -9.39
N GLN A 422 12.20 9.49 -8.88
CA GLN A 422 11.60 10.59 -9.65
C GLN A 422 12.59 11.03 -10.75
N VAL A 423 12.15 11.03 -12.01
CA VAL A 423 12.93 11.49 -13.17
C VAL A 423 12.07 12.45 -13.98
N GLY A 424 12.39 13.75 -13.91
CA GLY A 424 11.54 14.79 -14.51
C GLY A 424 10.14 14.80 -13.90
N ASP A 425 9.12 14.77 -14.75
CA ASP A 425 7.71 14.66 -14.38
C ASP A 425 7.20 13.21 -14.33
N GLY A 426 8.10 12.22 -14.36
CA GLY A 426 7.77 10.79 -14.33
C GLY A 426 8.53 10.03 -13.25
N LEU A 427 8.29 8.72 -13.20
CA LEU A 427 8.89 7.78 -12.25
C LEU A 427 9.67 6.70 -13.01
N ARG A 428 10.93 6.50 -12.64
CA ARG A 428 11.74 5.37 -13.09
C ARG A 428 11.68 4.25 -12.08
N LEU A 429 11.30 3.07 -12.55
CA LEU A 429 11.30 1.83 -11.80
C LEU A 429 12.47 0.96 -12.25
N SER A 430 13.26 0.46 -11.30
CA SER A 430 14.32 -0.53 -11.57
C SER A 430 14.15 -1.70 -10.63
N LEU A 431 14.03 -2.91 -11.17
CA LEU A 431 13.93 -4.12 -10.38
C LEU A 431 15.27 -4.85 -10.36
N TYR A 432 15.70 -5.23 -9.18
CA TYR A 432 16.92 -5.99 -8.96
C TYR A 432 16.61 -7.37 -8.39
N GLY A 433 17.46 -8.35 -8.70
CA GLY A 433 17.36 -9.72 -8.19
C GLY A 433 18.70 -10.44 -8.21
N PRO A 434 18.74 -11.73 -7.82
CA PRO A 434 19.94 -12.53 -7.90
C PRO A 434 20.46 -12.59 -9.34
N GLY A 435 21.76 -12.38 -9.53
CA GLY A 435 22.40 -12.73 -10.79
C GLY A 435 22.58 -14.25 -10.87
N GLU A 436 22.35 -14.83 -12.05
CA GLU A 436 22.74 -16.22 -12.36
C GLU A 436 24.23 -16.48 -12.11
#